data_AF-A0A6I3JAV9-F1
#
_entry.id   AF-A0A6I3JAV9-F1
#
_cell.length_a   1.000
_cell.length_b   1.000
_cell.length_c   1.000
_cell.angle_alpha   90.00
_cell.angle_beta   90.00
_cell.angle_gamma   90.00
#
_symmetry.space_group_name_H-M   'P 1'
#
loop_
_entity.id
_entity.type
_entity.pdbx_description
1 polymer ?
#
loop_
_entity_poly.entity_id
_entity_poly.type
_entity_poly.pdbx_seq_one_letter_code
_entity_poly.pdbx_strand_id
1 'polypeptide(L)'
;MRRPLAAVLLALSTALAALPATSVSTASAEPATPATPPVAAAPSEAEETVTAEEARRTLDEASAVLAGRTAARGAGHGERAEATLLMRDLFVALPTLEGAERRQAEALLARPTDGARDPQGDGYSVPTTKKCTSNFCLHYVTSSADQPTSRAWVKKNVKVLQKVWRHEVKKMGYRPPAKDGRRGGNGKFDVYLKELGSKGLYGYCVPEYRVAGRKWVASGYCVLDNDFAQAQFGAPPAQSLKVTAAHEFFHAIQFAYDYNEDRWLMESTATWMEERVADGVDDNRQYLSASQVKQPASSLDVFQPSGFAQYGNWTLWEYLGRRFGNGIVKKVWNKAGAFKGAPNMYSTKALRKAIGGKGGGFASVFAAYAASNTSPARYYPEGAAWPKAGFSKRVTLSKSARKSSTTVRINHLAARNIGVKPASDLAGKKWKLRITVNAPNRSSSPAVHVLVRNKKGAWSRKTISLTKKGYGKKVVSFNAKKVSGVTITLANASTRFKCYKGTNLSCRGKARDQNKQFSVKVTAFKR
;
A
#
# COMPACT_ATOMS: atom_id res chain seq x y z
N MET A 1 -11.84 67.26 0.42
CA MET A 1 -11.29 65.89 0.31
C MET A 1 -10.74 65.52 1.67
N ARG A 2 -11.51 64.74 2.44
CA ARG A 2 -11.40 64.62 3.91
C ARG A 2 -10.54 63.39 4.25
N ARG A 3 -9.44 63.49 5.02
CA ARG A 3 -9.32 63.67 6.49
C ARG A 3 -9.65 62.35 7.28
N PRO A 4 -9.20 62.16 8.55
CA PRO A 4 -7.99 61.39 8.96
C PRO A 4 -8.28 60.54 10.25
N LEU A 5 -7.28 60.38 11.14
CA LEU A 5 -7.37 60.20 12.62
C LEU A 5 -7.69 58.76 13.12
N ALA A 6 -6.87 58.07 13.93
CA ALA A 6 -6.23 58.40 15.20
C ALA A 6 -7.22 58.88 16.28
N ALA A 7 -7.59 58.00 17.22
CA ALA A 7 -7.94 58.39 18.59
C ALA A 7 -7.87 57.18 19.53
N VAL A 8 -6.92 57.28 20.46
CA VAL A 8 -6.80 56.57 21.73
C VAL A 8 -7.90 57.06 22.67
N LEU A 9 -8.39 56.20 23.57
CA LEU A 9 -8.91 56.63 24.88
C LEU A 9 -8.70 55.52 25.92
N LEU A 10 -7.87 55.85 26.92
CA LEU A 10 -7.72 55.20 28.23
C LEU A 10 -8.92 55.53 29.13
N ALA A 11 -9.24 54.64 30.08
CA ALA A 11 -9.39 54.91 31.53
C ALA A 11 -9.88 53.63 32.24
N LEU A 12 -9.10 53.06 33.18
CA LEU A 12 -9.32 53.04 34.65
C LEU A 12 -10.50 52.13 35.08
N SER A 13 -10.44 51.23 36.08
CA SER A 13 -9.63 51.16 37.30
C SER A 13 -9.98 49.88 38.11
N THR A 14 -9.04 49.42 38.95
CA THR A 14 -9.18 48.74 40.27
C THR A 14 -10.06 47.47 40.39
N ALA A 15 -9.52 46.28 40.64
CA ALA A 15 -8.90 45.71 41.87
C ALA A 15 -9.88 44.93 42.77
N LEU A 16 -9.51 43.66 43.01
CA LEU A 16 -9.73 42.78 44.18
C LEU A 16 -11.16 42.49 44.70
N ALA A 17 -11.54 41.20 44.68
CA ALA A 17 -11.92 40.44 45.89
C ALA A 17 -12.11 38.94 45.57
N ALA A 18 -11.76 38.09 46.53
CA ALA A 18 -11.71 36.64 46.46
C ALA A 18 -12.94 35.99 47.14
N LEU A 19 -13.42 34.88 46.55
CA LEU A 19 -14.13 33.70 47.14
C LEU A 19 -15.40 33.93 48.00
N PRO A 20 -16.21 32.89 48.31
CA PRO A 20 -16.48 31.59 47.66
C PRO A 20 -17.97 31.42 47.26
N ALA A 21 -18.24 30.45 46.38
CA ALA A 21 -19.59 30.04 46.00
C ALA A 21 -20.18 29.05 47.01
N THR A 22 -21.37 29.34 47.56
CA THR A 22 -22.32 28.34 48.06
C THR A 22 -23.78 28.81 47.87
N SER A 23 -24.70 27.84 47.81
CA SER A 23 -26.17 27.89 47.62
C SER A 23 -26.64 28.13 46.16
N VAL A 24 -27.06 27.08 45.45
CA VAL A 24 -28.41 26.46 45.44
C VAL A 24 -29.49 27.46 45.01
N SER A 25 -29.98 27.34 43.77
CA SER A 25 -31.42 27.51 43.50
C SER A 25 -31.81 27.01 42.10
N THR A 26 -32.81 26.13 42.13
CA THR A 26 -33.99 26.04 41.26
C THR A 26 -33.85 25.92 39.74
N ALA A 27 -34.41 24.82 39.26
CA ALA A 27 -34.78 24.54 37.89
C ALA A 27 -35.67 25.65 37.30
N SER A 28 -35.31 26.09 36.09
CA SER A 28 -36.24 26.62 35.10
C SER A 28 -36.06 25.81 33.82
N ALA A 29 -37.13 25.16 33.40
CA ALA A 29 -37.23 24.41 32.17
C ALA A 29 -37.31 25.37 30.98
N GLU A 30 -36.39 25.23 30.02
CA GLU A 30 -36.50 25.83 28.69
C GLU A 30 -36.99 24.78 27.68
N PRO A 31 -37.74 25.19 26.62
CA PRO A 31 -38.44 24.27 25.74
C PRO A 31 -37.48 23.53 24.79
N ALA A 32 -37.76 22.24 24.62
CA ALA A 32 -37.03 21.32 23.76
C ALA A 32 -37.01 21.78 22.29
N THR A 33 -35.81 22.03 21.76
CA THR A 33 -35.56 21.96 20.31
C THR A 33 -35.53 20.49 19.89
N PRO A 34 -36.12 20.09 18.74
CA PRO A 34 -36.18 18.69 18.34
C PRO A 34 -34.76 18.20 18.03
N ALA A 35 -34.26 17.33 18.89
CA ALA A 35 -32.99 16.65 18.71
C ALA A 35 -33.02 15.87 17.39
N THR A 36 -32.11 16.22 16.49
CA THR A 36 -31.76 15.37 15.35
C THR A 36 -31.38 14.00 15.92
N PRO A 37 -31.95 12.87 15.44
CA PRO A 37 -31.64 11.57 16.00
C PRO A 37 -30.12 11.36 15.91
N PRO A 38 -29.47 10.82 16.96
CA PRO A 38 -28.06 10.53 16.90
C PRO A 38 -27.84 9.61 15.72
N VAL A 39 -26.98 10.02 14.79
CA VAL A 39 -26.45 9.13 13.77
C VAL A 39 -25.83 7.99 14.55
N ALA A 40 -26.52 6.86 14.58
CA ALA A 40 -26.05 5.66 15.24
C ALA A 40 -24.60 5.43 14.83
N ALA A 41 -23.69 5.54 15.81
CA ALA A 41 -22.32 5.10 15.61
C ALA A 41 -22.41 3.69 15.05
N ALA A 42 -21.81 3.48 13.89
CA ALA A 42 -21.71 2.15 13.31
C ALA A 42 -21.16 1.22 14.43
N PRO A 43 -21.77 0.04 14.63
CA PRO A 43 -21.34 -0.85 15.70
C PRO A 43 -19.84 -1.08 15.56
N SER A 44 -19.11 -0.91 16.66
CA SER A 44 -17.70 -1.31 16.72
C SER A 44 -17.65 -2.79 16.37
N GLU A 45 -17.22 -3.11 15.16
CA GLU A 45 -17.01 -4.48 14.71
C GLU A 45 -16.13 -5.15 15.76
N ALA A 46 -16.65 -6.18 16.44
CA ALA A 46 -15.92 -6.92 17.46
C ALA A 46 -14.56 -7.32 16.90
N GLU A 47 -13.50 -6.74 17.46
CA GLU A 47 -12.15 -7.03 17.02
C GLU A 47 -11.85 -8.51 17.31
N GLU A 48 -11.30 -9.19 16.30
CA GLU A 48 -10.77 -10.53 16.47
C GLU A 48 -9.57 -10.43 17.44
N THR A 49 -9.75 -10.93 18.65
CA THR A 49 -8.68 -11.14 19.61
C THR A 49 -7.74 -12.18 19.04
N VAL A 50 -6.44 -11.87 18.94
CA VAL A 50 -5.42 -12.85 18.54
C VAL A 50 -5.49 -14.03 19.50
N THR A 51 -5.73 -15.22 18.96
CA THR A 51 -5.78 -16.45 19.76
C THR A 51 -4.38 -16.84 20.25
N ALA A 52 -4.29 -17.62 21.32
CA ALA A 52 -3.00 -18.11 21.82
C ALA A 52 -2.25 -18.96 20.76
N GLU A 53 -2.98 -19.73 19.96
CA GLU A 53 -2.39 -20.51 18.86
C GLU A 53 -1.81 -19.61 17.76
N GLU A 54 -2.56 -18.58 17.34
CA GLU A 54 -2.06 -17.61 16.36
C GLU A 54 -0.85 -16.83 16.90
N ALA A 55 -0.88 -16.44 18.17
CA ALA A 55 0.23 -15.74 18.81
C ALA A 55 1.51 -16.59 18.81
N ARG A 56 1.41 -17.88 19.19
CA ARG A 56 2.54 -18.83 19.14
C ARG A 56 3.05 -19.02 17.72
N ARG A 57 2.17 -19.21 16.73
CA ARG A 57 2.58 -19.33 15.33
C ARG A 57 3.33 -18.09 14.85
N THR A 58 2.86 -16.89 15.20
CA THR A 58 3.54 -15.64 14.86
C THR A 58 4.91 -15.52 15.55
N LEU A 59 5.03 -15.96 16.81
CA LEU A 59 6.33 -16.05 17.49
C LEU A 59 7.30 -17.00 16.77
N ASP A 60 6.82 -18.17 16.36
CA ASP A 60 7.64 -19.16 15.63
C ASP A 60 8.10 -18.62 14.27
N GLU A 61 7.21 -18.00 13.51
CA GLU A 61 7.52 -17.36 12.22
C GLU A 61 8.53 -16.21 12.39
N ALA A 62 8.34 -15.37 13.40
CA ALA A 62 9.24 -14.27 13.77
C ALA A 62 10.63 -14.77 14.17
N SER A 63 10.70 -15.84 14.98
CA SER A 63 11.97 -16.46 15.36
C SER A 63 12.65 -17.14 14.17
N ALA A 64 11.89 -17.76 13.27
CA ALA A 64 12.44 -18.42 12.08
C ALA A 64 13.05 -17.42 11.10
N VAL A 65 12.39 -16.28 10.89
CA VAL A 65 12.87 -15.25 9.96
C VAL A 65 14.15 -14.58 10.47
N LEU A 66 14.22 -14.23 11.76
CA LEU A 66 15.42 -13.61 12.33
C LEU A 66 16.57 -14.61 12.51
N ALA A 67 16.29 -15.90 12.59
CA ALA A 67 17.33 -16.93 12.55
C ALA A 67 17.83 -17.26 11.14
N GLY A 68 17.32 -16.61 10.07
CA GLY A 68 17.67 -16.93 8.69
C GLY A 68 17.16 -18.30 8.21
N ARG A 69 16.29 -18.96 8.99
CA ARG A 69 15.79 -20.32 8.70
C ARG A 69 14.74 -20.34 7.58
N THR A 70 14.22 -19.18 7.19
CA THR A 70 13.35 -19.02 6.02
C THR A 70 14.14 -19.00 4.71
N ALA A 71 15.43 -18.62 4.73
CA ALA A 71 16.30 -18.58 3.55
C ALA A 71 16.84 -19.97 3.15
N ALA A 72 16.75 -20.97 4.03
CA ALA A 72 17.23 -22.34 3.79
C ALA A 72 16.38 -23.13 2.75
N ARG A 73 15.32 -22.52 2.19
CA ARG A 73 14.55 -23.07 1.06
C ARG A 73 14.82 -22.31 -0.24
N GLY A 74 16.08 -22.30 -0.66
CA GLY A 74 16.46 -22.08 -2.06
C GLY A 74 16.96 -20.68 -2.40
N ALA A 75 18.25 -20.61 -2.74
CA ALA A 75 18.90 -19.49 -3.41
C ALA A 75 18.39 -19.34 -4.86
N GLY A 76 17.13 -18.91 -4.99
CA GLY A 76 16.51 -18.54 -6.26
C GLY A 76 15.69 -17.27 -6.07
N HIS A 77 15.66 -16.41 -7.10
CA HIS A 77 14.79 -15.24 -7.17
C HIS A 77 13.31 -15.67 -6.99
N GLY A 78 12.80 -15.70 -5.75
CA GLY A 78 11.58 -16.48 -5.49
C GLY A 78 10.86 -16.20 -4.17
N GLU A 79 11.57 -15.95 -3.07
CA GLU A 79 10.96 -15.72 -1.76
C GLU A 79 11.64 -14.54 -1.04
N ARG A 80 10.85 -13.61 -0.51
CA ARG A 80 11.33 -12.51 0.35
C ARG A 80 10.83 -12.75 1.77
N ALA A 81 11.73 -12.71 2.72
CA ALA A 81 11.42 -12.78 4.13
C ALA A 81 10.70 -11.49 4.58
N GLU A 82 9.53 -11.63 5.20
CA GLU A 82 8.62 -10.56 5.63
C GLU A 82 8.94 -10.04 7.04
N ALA A 83 10.21 -9.76 7.34
CA ALA A 83 10.65 -9.49 8.71
C ALA A 83 9.89 -8.34 9.38
N THR A 84 9.70 -7.20 8.70
CA THR A 84 8.97 -6.05 9.24
C THR A 84 7.52 -6.39 9.62
N LEU A 85 6.79 -7.09 8.74
CA LEU A 85 5.40 -7.46 9.02
C LEU A 85 5.28 -8.54 10.10
N LEU A 86 6.23 -9.49 10.15
CA LEU A 86 6.28 -10.52 11.20
C LEU A 86 6.55 -9.90 12.57
N MET A 87 7.51 -8.98 12.68
CA MET A 87 7.77 -8.25 13.95
C MET A 87 6.57 -7.39 14.35
N ARG A 88 5.94 -6.73 13.40
CA ARG A 88 4.70 -5.97 13.63
C ARG A 88 3.55 -6.85 14.10
N ASP A 89 3.38 -8.03 13.52
CA ASP A 89 2.34 -8.98 13.94
C ASP A 89 2.66 -9.60 15.31
N LEU A 90 3.93 -9.88 15.59
CA LEU A 90 4.38 -10.31 16.91
C LEU A 90 4.09 -9.24 17.97
N PHE A 91 4.29 -7.97 17.65
CA PHE A 91 3.91 -6.85 18.52
C PHE A 91 2.40 -6.75 18.76
N VAL A 92 1.56 -7.09 17.77
CA VAL A 92 0.11 -7.20 17.94
C VAL A 92 -0.24 -8.37 18.88
N ALA A 93 0.42 -9.51 18.71
CA ALA A 93 0.20 -10.74 19.46
C ALA A 93 0.80 -10.74 20.87
N LEU A 94 1.76 -9.87 21.15
CA LEU A 94 2.52 -9.82 22.41
C LEU A 94 1.65 -9.87 23.67
N PRO A 95 0.50 -9.17 23.78
CA PRO A 95 -0.33 -9.23 24.97
C PRO A 95 -0.99 -10.59 25.23
N THR A 96 -1.08 -11.46 24.21
CA THR A 96 -1.64 -12.82 24.31
C THR A 96 -0.59 -13.85 24.73
N LEU A 97 0.70 -13.54 24.59
CA LEU A 97 1.78 -14.44 24.99
C LEU A 97 2.09 -14.30 26.49
N GLU A 98 2.44 -15.42 27.12
CA GLU A 98 2.75 -15.51 28.55
C GLU A 98 4.08 -16.25 28.80
N GLY A 99 4.59 -16.16 30.03
CA GLY A 99 5.75 -16.95 30.47
C GLY A 99 6.98 -16.85 29.56
N ALA A 100 7.49 -18.01 29.12
CA ALA A 100 8.68 -18.09 28.27
C ALA A 100 8.43 -17.54 26.86
N GLU A 101 7.24 -17.77 26.31
CA GLU A 101 6.86 -17.29 24.97
C GLU A 101 6.86 -15.76 24.91
N ARG A 102 6.32 -15.12 25.96
CA ARG A 102 6.35 -13.66 26.07
C ARG A 102 7.78 -13.13 26.16
N ARG A 103 8.64 -13.73 26.99
CA ARG A 103 10.05 -13.31 27.10
C ARG A 103 10.79 -13.46 25.78
N GLN A 104 10.51 -14.53 25.03
CA GLN A 104 11.08 -14.71 23.69
C GLN A 104 10.57 -13.63 22.73
N ALA A 105 9.27 -13.33 22.74
CA ALA A 105 8.71 -12.28 21.90
C ALA A 105 9.27 -10.88 22.24
N GLU A 106 9.41 -10.54 23.52
CA GLU A 106 10.00 -9.27 23.97
C GLU A 106 11.45 -9.15 23.55
N ALA A 107 12.21 -10.24 23.55
CA ALA A 107 13.59 -10.27 23.10
C ALA A 107 13.73 -10.13 21.56
N LEU A 108 12.88 -10.80 20.77
CA LEU A 108 12.84 -10.61 19.30
C LEU A 108 12.44 -9.18 18.90
N LEU A 109 11.60 -8.52 19.70
CA LEU A 109 11.18 -7.13 19.49
C LEU A 109 12.15 -6.09 20.09
N ALA A 110 13.20 -6.54 20.77
CA ALA A 110 14.15 -5.66 21.44
C ALA A 110 15.12 -5.01 20.43
N ARG A 111 15.58 -3.80 20.77
CA ARG A 111 16.61 -3.14 19.96
C ARG A 111 17.90 -3.96 20.00
N PRO A 112 18.75 -3.88 18.97
CA PRO A 112 20.08 -4.50 19.01
C PRO A 112 20.92 -4.07 20.23
N THR A 113 20.68 -2.88 20.79
CA THR A 113 21.35 -2.39 22.00
C THR A 113 20.80 -2.92 23.31
N ASP A 114 19.59 -3.49 23.31
CA ASP A 114 18.91 -3.96 24.53
C ASP A 114 19.32 -5.40 24.86
N GLY A 115 20.06 -6.07 23.97
CA GLY A 115 20.23 -7.52 23.94
C GLY A 115 21.65 -8.07 24.04
N ALA A 116 22.61 -7.40 24.71
CA ALA A 116 23.97 -7.98 24.87
C ALA A 116 23.98 -9.35 25.61
N ARG A 117 22.86 -9.72 26.24
CA ARG A 117 22.58 -11.05 26.84
C ARG A 117 21.29 -11.66 26.28
N ASP A 118 20.85 -11.22 25.11
CA ASP A 118 19.67 -11.75 24.46
C ASP A 118 19.89 -13.25 24.19
N PRO A 119 19.07 -14.14 24.78
CA PRO A 119 19.21 -15.58 24.61
C PRO A 119 18.96 -16.03 23.16
N GLN A 120 18.38 -15.20 22.28
CA GLN A 120 18.24 -15.48 20.85
C GLN A 120 19.44 -14.99 20.01
N GLY A 121 20.38 -14.23 20.58
CA GLY A 121 21.59 -13.80 19.91
C GLY A 121 21.40 -12.70 18.86
N ASP A 122 20.27 -11.98 18.87
CA ASP A 122 19.98 -10.93 17.91
C ASP A 122 20.48 -9.54 18.36
N GLY A 123 20.84 -9.39 19.64
CA GLY A 123 21.53 -8.21 20.16
C GLY A 123 22.99 -8.05 19.70
N TYR A 124 23.57 -6.87 19.92
CA TYR A 124 25.00 -6.63 19.73
C TYR A 124 25.81 -7.32 20.83
N SER A 125 26.84 -8.08 20.44
CA SER A 125 27.76 -8.76 21.38
C SER A 125 28.84 -7.85 21.96
N VAL A 126 28.96 -6.62 21.46
CA VAL A 126 29.97 -5.63 21.87
C VAL A 126 29.32 -4.25 22.06
N PRO A 127 29.95 -3.32 22.79
CA PRO A 127 29.41 -1.98 22.99
C PRO A 127 29.12 -1.25 21.68
N THR A 128 27.96 -0.59 21.62
CA THR A 128 27.54 0.21 20.46
C THR A 128 28.22 1.58 20.45
N THR A 129 28.39 2.13 19.26
CA THR A 129 28.65 3.54 19.01
C THR A 129 27.58 4.10 18.06
N LYS A 130 27.46 5.42 17.98
CA LYS A 130 26.41 6.04 17.15
C LYS A 130 26.85 7.30 16.44
N LYS A 131 26.26 7.53 15.27
CA LYS A 131 26.39 8.76 14.48
C LYS A 131 25.02 9.36 14.24
N CYS A 132 24.78 10.51 14.86
CA CYS A 132 23.49 11.21 14.79
C CYS A 132 23.50 12.40 13.82
N THR A 133 22.31 12.74 13.35
CA THR A 133 21.98 13.90 12.51
C THR A 133 20.83 14.68 13.14
N SER A 134 20.12 15.55 12.42
CA SER A 134 18.94 16.22 12.95
C SER A 134 17.76 15.28 13.17
N ASN A 135 17.58 14.26 12.32
CA ASN A 135 16.40 13.38 12.35
C ASN A 135 16.68 11.92 12.74
N PHE A 136 17.92 11.45 12.56
CA PHE A 136 18.30 10.05 12.81
C PHE A 136 19.48 9.92 13.78
N CYS A 137 19.53 8.79 14.48
CA CYS A 137 20.73 8.24 15.07
C CYS A 137 21.01 6.85 14.50
N LEU A 138 22.15 6.72 13.82
CA LEU A 138 22.61 5.44 13.31
C LEU A 138 23.53 4.79 14.34
N HIS A 139 23.13 3.65 14.87
CA HIS A 139 23.88 2.82 15.81
C HIS A 139 24.61 1.71 15.06
N TYR A 140 25.83 1.41 15.49
CA TYR A 140 26.67 0.37 14.91
C TYR A 140 27.73 -0.08 15.91
N VAL A 141 28.42 -1.17 15.63
CA VAL A 141 29.54 -1.67 16.45
C VAL A 141 30.87 -1.50 15.73
N THR A 142 31.99 -1.52 16.46
CA THR A 142 33.34 -1.35 15.91
C THR A 142 34.15 -2.64 15.83
N SER A 143 33.53 -3.78 16.13
CA SER A 143 34.07 -5.13 16.02
C SER A 143 32.88 -6.12 15.97
N SER A 144 33.16 -7.41 15.79
CA SER A 144 32.18 -8.48 15.49
C SER A 144 31.66 -8.46 14.05
N ALA A 145 30.87 -9.47 13.69
CA ALA A 145 30.23 -9.57 12.37
C ALA A 145 29.33 -8.38 12.05
N ASP A 146 28.72 -7.74 13.05
CA ASP A 146 27.82 -6.60 12.88
C ASP A 146 28.54 -5.29 12.51
N GLN A 147 29.88 -5.31 12.41
CA GLN A 147 30.68 -4.13 12.08
C GLN A 147 30.42 -3.69 10.63
N PRO A 148 30.13 -2.40 10.38
CA PRO A 148 30.09 -1.87 9.02
C PRO A 148 31.50 -1.79 8.42
N THR A 149 31.59 -1.99 7.09
CA THR A 149 32.87 -2.04 6.35
C THR A 149 33.81 -0.86 6.56
N SER A 150 33.30 0.35 6.83
CA SER A 150 34.15 1.52 7.10
C SER A 150 33.40 2.68 7.75
N ARG A 151 34.16 3.63 8.32
CA ARG A 151 33.62 4.94 8.74
C ARG A 151 33.00 5.72 7.57
N ALA A 152 33.49 5.53 6.34
CA ALA A 152 32.91 6.15 5.14
C ALA A 152 31.53 5.56 4.83
N TRP A 153 31.36 4.25 5.02
CA TRP A 153 30.07 3.57 4.88
C TRP A 153 29.04 4.05 5.92
N VAL A 154 29.44 4.23 7.17
CA VAL A 154 28.58 4.86 8.21
C VAL A 154 28.15 6.27 7.78
N LYS A 155 29.08 7.09 7.24
CA LYS A 155 28.75 8.42 6.70
C LYS A 155 27.78 8.34 5.51
N LYS A 156 27.90 7.32 4.65
CA LYS A 156 27.00 7.09 3.51
C LYS A 156 25.59 6.77 3.99
N ASN A 157 25.42 5.83 4.93
CA ASN A 157 24.16 5.46 5.54
C ASN A 157 23.43 6.69 6.10
N VAL A 158 24.10 7.46 6.95
CA VAL A 158 23.53 8.67 7.53
C VAL A 158 23.10 9.71 6.48
N LYS A 159 23.88 9.87 5.39
CA LYS A 159 23.50 10.77 4.27
C LYS A 159 22.27 10.27 3.52
N VAL A 160 22.17 8.95 3.28
CA VAL A 160 21.01 8.32 2.62
C VAL A 160 19.76 8.48 3.47
N LEU A 161 19.82 8.12 4.76
CA LEU A 161 18.70 8.28 5.70
C LEU A 161 18.20 9.73 5.74
N GLN A 162 19.11 10.71 5.82
CA GLN A 162 18.70 12.12 5.75
C GLN A 162 18.05 12.52 4.42
N LYS A 163 18.47 11.94 3.30
CA LYS A 163 17.81 12.16 1.99
C LYS A 163 16.40 11.56 1.99
N VAL A 164 16.26 10.34 2.51
CA VAL A 164 14.97 9.63 2.66
C VAL A 164 14.00 10.48 3.48
N TRP A 165 14.39 10.95 4.67
CA TRP A 165 13.53 11.81 5.50
C TRP A 165 13.12 13.12 4.81
N ARG A 166 14.07 13.81 4.15
CA ARG A 166 13.73 15.01 3.38
C ARG A 166 12.73 14.71 2.28
N HIS A 167 12.82 13.56 1.64
CA HIS A 167 11.88 13.18 0.60
C HIS A 167 10.50 12.84 1.17
N GLU A 168 10.42 11.87 2.07
CA GLU A 168 9.15 11.33 2.54
C GLU A 168 8.42 12.28 3.48
N VAL A 169 9.10 12.78 4.52
CA VAL A 169 8.47 13.63 5.54
C VAL A 169 8.34 15.06 5.05
N LYS A 170 9.39 15.65 4.47
CA LYS A 170 9.38 17.08 4.11
C LYS A 170 8.76 17.34 2.74
N LYS A 171 9.23 16.67 1.68
CA LYS A 171 8.76 16.91 0.31
C LYS A 171 7.37 16.31 0.04
N MET A 172 7.14 15.06 0.42
CA MET A 172 5.84 14.39 0.22
C MET A 172 4.85 14.68 1.36
N GLY A 173 5.34 15.12 2.51
CA GLY A 173 4.51 15.59 3.63
C GLY A 173 3.85 14.46 4.40
N TYR A 174 4.40 13.25 4.41
CA TYR A 174 3.92 12.19 5.29
C TYR A 174 4.14 12.57 6.76
N ARG A 175 3.37 11.96 7.66
CA ARG A 175 3.62 12.09 9.09
C ARG A 175 5.03 11.56 9.40
N PRO A 176 5.81 12.22 10.27
CA PRO A 176 7.03 11.60 10.77
C PRO A 176 6.68 10.37 11.63
N PRO A 177 7.61 9.42 11.81
CA PRO A 177 7.45 8.34 12.78
C PRO A 177 7.09 8.88 14.17
N ALA A 178 6.34 8.10 14.96
CA ALA A 178 6.04 8.48 16.32
C ALA A 178 7.32 8.48 17.17
N LYS A 179 7.43 9.46 18.07
CA LYS A 179 8.58 9.58 18.96
C LYS A 179 8.58 8.47 20.01
N ASP A 180 9.77 7.99 20.33
CA ASP A 180 10.09 6.98 21.35
C ASP A 180 10.74 7.60 22.62
N GLY A 181 10.74 8.92 22.72
CA GLY A 181 11.26 9.66 23.88
C GLY A 181 12.77 9.87 23.82
N ARG A 182 13.52 9.15 24.66
CA ARG A 182 15.00 9.21 24.74
C ARG A 182 15.66 7.83 24.55
N ARG A 183 14.90 6.83 24.12
CA ARG A 183 15.46 5.51 23.78
C ARG A 183 16.50 5.66 22.66
N GLY A 184 17.49 4.79 22.60
CA GLY A 184 18.68 5.01 21.74
C GLY A 184 19.56 6.19 22.21
N GLY A 185 19.25 6.76 23.37
CA GLY A 185 20.02 7.78 24.06
C GLY A 185 19.85 9.20 23.50
N ASN A 186 18.79 9.49 22.76
CA ASN A 186 18.28 10.84 22.46
C ASN A 186 16.89 10.73 21.79
N GLY A 187 16.29 11.84 21.34
CA GLY A 187 14.94 11.85 20.74
C GLY A 187 14.89 11.84 19.22
N LYS A 188 15.87 11.25 18.54
CA LYS A 188 15.92 11.10 17.08
C LYS A 188 15.54 9.67 16.72
N PHE A 189 15.08 9.45 15.49
CA PHE A 189 14.70 8.10 15.05
C PHE A 189 15.93 7.19 14.96
N ASP A 190 15.87 6.02 15.60
CA ASP A 190 16.99 5.10 15.68
C ASP A 190 17.00 4.11 14.51
N VAL A 191 18.19 3.96 13.92
CA VAL A 191 18.49 2.94 12.91
C VAL A 191 19.73 2.19 13.36
N TYR A 192 19.74 0.86 13.24
CA TYR A 192 20.84 0.00 13.65
C TYR A 192 21.46 -0.68 12.43
N LEU A 193 22.79 -0.78 12.39
CA LEU A 193 23.50 -1.61 11.41
C LEU A 193 23.80 -2.98 12.01
N LYS A 194 23.42 -4.07 11.34
CA LYS A 194 23.66 -5.45 11.79
C LYS A 194 23.99 -6.33 10.60
N GLU A 195 24.74 -7.41 10.79
CA GLU A 195 24.90 -8.44 9.76
C GLU A 195 23.55 -9.14 9.55
N LEU A 196 22.92 -8.88 8.40
CA LEU A 196 21.62 -9.40 8.01
C LEU A 196 21.69 -10.23 6.72
N GLY A 197 22.68 -10.00 5.87
CA GLY A 197 22.83 -10.67 4.58
C GLY A 197 22.99 -12.18 4.71
N SER A 198 23.68 -12.67 5.74
CA SER A 198 23.73 -14.11 6.10
C SER A 198 22.37 -14.73 6.41
N LYS A 199 21.37 -13.90 6.77
CA LYS A 199 19.98 -14.30 7.04
C LYS A 199 19.05 -14.04 5.84
N GLY A 200 19.58 -13.51 4.73
CA GLY A 200 18.80 -13.13 3.55
C GLY A 200 17.94 -11.87 3.74
N LEU A 201 18.26 -11.04 4.73
CA LEU A 201 17.51 -9.83 5.06
C LEU A 201 18.29 -8.58 4.63
N TYR A 202 17.61 -7.65 3.97
CA TYR A 202 18.17 -6.33 3.63
C TYR A 202 18.03 -5.36 4.81
N GLY A 203 16.92 -5.47 5.54
CA GLY A 203 16.54 -4.61 6.64
C GLY A 203 15.14 -4.97 7.14
N TYR A 204 14.76 -4.38 8.26
CA TYR A 204 13.42 -4.47 8.82
C TYR A 204 13.14 -3.33 9.79
N CYS A 205 11.87 -3.09 10.13
CA CYS A 205 11.48 -2.20 11.22
C CYS A 205 10.58 -2.90 12.23
N VAL A 206 10.63 -2.43 13.48
CA VAL A 206 9.90 -3.02 14.61
C VAL A 206 9.11 -1.93 15.32
N PRO A 207 7.78 -2.09 15.48
CA PRO A 207 7.01 -1.22 16.36
C PRO A 207 7.31 -1.55 17.84
N GLU A 208 7.42 -0.53 18.69
CA GLU A 208 7.82 -0.70 20.09
C GLU A 208 6.75 -0.25 21.08
N TYR A 209 6.40 1.04 21.08
CA TYR A 209 5.49 1.61 22.08
C TYR A 209 4.27 2.21 21.40
N ARG A 210 3.09 1.79 21.86
CA ARG A 210 1.83 2.41 21.47
C ARG A 210 1.81 3.85 21.97
N VAL A 211 1.47 4.77 21.07
CA VAL A 211 1.25 6.16 21.44
C VAL A 211 0.03 6.23 22.35
N ALA A 212 0.19 6.83 23.53
CA ALA A 212 -0.88 6.94 24.52
C ALA A 212 -2.18 7.49 23.91
N GLY A 213 -3.30 6.83 24.21
CA GLY A 213 -4.63 7.16 23.66
C GLY A 213 -4.81 6.86 22.16
N ARG A 214 -3.88 6.15 21.51
CA ARG A 214 -3.96 5.79 20.08
C ARG A 214 -3.60 4.33 19.89
N LYS A 215 -4.62 3.47 19.91
CA LYS A 215 -4.49 2.01 19.91
C LYS A 215 -3.55 1.46 18.84
N TRP A 216 -3.68 1.94 17.60
CA TRP A 216 -2.95 1.41 16.44
C TRP A 216 -1.82 2.33 15.95
N VAL A 217 -1.34 3.25 16.79
CA VAL A 217 -0.21 4.11 16.44
C VAL A 217 0.96 3.76 17.34
N ALA A 218 2.13 3.49 16.78
CA ALA A 218 3.31 3.11 17.55
C ALA A 218 4.57 3.87 17.10
N SER A 219 5.50 4.06 18.05
CA SER A 219 6.90 4.34 17.72
C SER A 219 7.57 3.07 17.19
N GLY A 220 8.79 3.19 16.68
CA GLY A 220 9.59 2.05 16.29
C GLY A 220 11.02 2.44 15.95
N TYR A 221 11.81 1.43 15.60
CA TYR A 221 13.16 1.56 15.06
C TYR A 221 13.30 0.71 13.81
N CYS A 222 14.42 0.88 13.09
CA CYS A 222 14.75 0.03 11.97
C CYS A 222 16.15 -0.55 12.08
N VAL A 223 16.38 -1.69 11.46
CA VAL A 223 17.67 -2.35 11.32
C VAL A 223 17.96 -2.48 9.82
N LEU A 224 19.16 -2.13 9.42
CA LEU A 224 19.65 -2.28 8.05
C LEU A 224 20.89 -3.17 8.06
N ASP A 225 21.11 -3.86 6.94
CA ASP A 225 22.33 -4.63 6.76
C ASP A 225 23.58 -3.74 6.89
N ASN A 226 24.61 -4.25 7.55
CA ASN A 226 25.81 -3.52 7.93
C ASN A 226 26.66 -3.12 6.73
N ASP A 227 26.62 -3.85 5.61
CA ASP A 227 27.48 -3.58 4.46
C ASP A 227 26.83 -3.68 3.08
N PHE A 228 25.65 -4.30 2.98
CA PHE A 228 24.93 -4.65 1.76
C PHE A 228 25.82 -5.34 0.73
N ALA A 229 26.64 -6.30 1.15
CA ALA A 229 27.62 -6.95 0.30
C ALA A 229 27.01 -7.47 -1.00
N GLN A 230 27.64 -7.11 -2.12
CA GLN A 230 27.16 -7.51 -3.45
C GLN A 230 27.06 -9.03 -3.62
N ALA A 231 27.91 -9.80 -2.93
CA ALA A 231 27.85 -11.25 -2.95
C ALA A 231 26.57 -11.82 -2.30
N GLN A 232 26.00 -11.12 -1.32
CA GLN A 232 24.76 -11.53 -0.63
C GLN A 232 23.51 -11.07 -1.40
N PHE A 233 23.57 -9.88 -2.01
CA PHE A 233 22.38 -9.21 -2.55
C PHE A 233 22.34 -9.08 -4.09
N GLY A 234 23.44 -9.41 -4.79
CA GLY A 234 23.51 -9.34 -6.25
C GLY A 234 23.47 -7.92 -6.83
N ALA A 235 23.54 -6.88 -5.98
CA ALA A 235 23.45 -5.48 -6.39
C ALA A 235 24.55 -4.64 -5.69
N PRO A 236 24.97 -3.50 -6.28
CA PRO A 236 25.91 -2.60 -5.64
C PRO A 236 25.41 -2.14 -4.26
N PRO A 237 26.23 -2.20 -3.19
CA PRO A 237 25.80 -1.89 -1.83
C PRO A 237 25.04 -0.56 -1.69
N ALA A 238 25.54 0.47 -2.37
CA ALA A 238 24.95 1.80 -2.32
C ALA A 238 23.58 1.93 -3.00
N GLN A 239 23.21 0.99 -3.88
CA GLN A 239 21.88 0.91 -4.48
C GLN A 239 20.92 0.19 -3.52
N SER A 240 21.30 -0.98 -3.00
CA SER A 240 20.56 -1.74 -2.00
C SER A 240 20.23 -0.90 -0.77
N LEU A 241 21.22 -0.15 -0.25
CA LEU A 241 21.01 0.79 0.86
C LEU A 241 19.95 1.86 0.55
N LYS A 242 19.94 2.43 -0.65
CA LYS A 242 18.97 3.51 -0.97
C LYS A 242 17.54 2.99 -1.02
N VAL A 243 17.34 1.84 -1.66
CA VAL A 243 16.04 1.19 -1.81
C VAL A 243 15.54 0.74 -0.44
N THR A 244 16.35 -0.02 0.29
CA THR A 244 16.01 -0.55 1.61
C THR A 244 15.73 0.57 2.60
N ALA A 245 16.57 1.61 2.66
CA ALA A 245 16.34 2.71 3.59
C ALA A 245 15.04 3.49 3.28
N ALA A 246 14.62 3.60 2.03
CA ALA A 246 13.34 4.20 1.66
C ALA A 246 12.17 3.29 2.03
N HIS A 247 12.27 2.00 1.73
CA HIS A 247 11.26 1.01 2.03
C HIS A 247 11.00 0.90 3.55
N GLU A 248 12.04 0.61 4.32
CA GLU A 248 11.94 0.36 5.75
C GLU A 248 11.55 1.64 6.51
N PHE A 249 12.16 2.78 6.19
CA PHE A 249 11.76 4.02 6.84
C PHE A 249 10.29 4.40 6.56
N PHE A 250 9.76 4.03 5.38
CA PHE A 250 8.36 4.22 5.10
C PHE A 250 7.47 3.33 5.98
N HIS A 251 7.87 2.11 6.36
CA HIS A 251 7.17 1.33 7.39
C HIS A 251 7.15 2.03 8.75
N ALA A 252 8.26 2.62 9.18
CA ALA A 252 8.28 3.41 10.42
C ALA A 252 7.32 4.61 10.36
N ILE A 253 7.17 5.23 9.19
CA ILE A 253 6.12 6.23 8.94
C ILE A 253 4.73 5.59 9.05
N GLN A 254 4.50 4.43 8.43
CA GLN A 254 3.22 3.73 8.45
C GLN A 254 2.78 3.37 9.87
N PHE A 255 3.71 2.99 10.77
CA PHE A 255 3.41 2.75 12.18
C PHE A 255 2.84 4.00 12.90
N ALA A 256 3.19 5.20 12.42
CA ALA A 256 2.64 6.46 12.91
C ALA A 256 1.27 6.84 12.30
N TYR A 257 0.83 6.08 11.28
CA TYR A 257 -0.50 6.15 10.70
C TYR A 257 -1.42 5.09 11.32
N ASP A 258 -1.08 3.82 11.11
CA ASP A 258 -1.73 2.63 11.62
C ASP A 258 -0.76 1.45 11.45
N TYR A 259 -0.18 0.93 12.55
CA TYR A 259 0.73 -0.19 12.48
C TYR A 259 0.01 -1.54 12.25
N ASN A 260 -1.31 -1.63 12.39
CA ASN A 260 -2.07 -2.87 12.22
C ASN A 260 -2.92 -2.86 10.93
N GLU A 261 -2.64 -1.94 10.01
CA GLU A 261 -3.33 -1.86 8.72
C GLU A 261 -3.00 -3.06 7.82
N ASP A 262 -3.81 -3.25 6.77
CA ASP A 262 -3.72 -4.38 5.85
C ASP A 262 -2.31 -4.50 5.22
N ARG A 263 -1.71 -5.70 5.36
CA ARG A 263 -0.35 -6.03 4.93
C ARG A 263 -0.04 -5.61 3.48
N TRP A 264 -0.96 -5.86 2.54
CA TRP A 264 -0.75 -5.49 1.14
C TRP A 264 -0.60 -3.98 0.93
N LEU A 265 -1.29 -3.15 1.73
CA LEU A 265 -1.19 -1.69 1.63
C LEU A 265 0.17 -1.23 2.16
N MET A 266 0.63 -1.81 3.26
CA MET A 266 1.96 -1.54 3.84
C MET A 266 3.06 -1.82 2.83
N GLU A 267 3.14 -3.05 2.32
CA GLU A 267 4.19 -3.47 1.38
C GLU A 267 4.09 -2.73 0.04
N SER A 268 2.92 -2.73 -0.61
CA SER A 268 2.81 -2.15 -1.94
C SER A 268 3.13 -0.66 -1.96
N THR A 269 2.87 0.07 -0.88
CA THR A 269 3.21 1.51 -0.79
C THR A 269 4.65 1.75 -0.34
N ALA A 270 5.26 0.85 0.45
CA ALA A 270 6.70 0.87 0.74
C ALA A 270 7.51 0.59 -0.53
N THR A 271 7.15 -0.44 -1.31
CA THR A 271 7.75 -0.73 -2.62
C THR A 271 7.57 0.42 -3.61
N TRP A 272 6.42 1.08 -3.61
CA TRP A 272 6.23 2.29 -4.42
C TRP A 272 7.11 3.46 -3.96
N MET A 273 7.45 3.54 -2.67
CA MET A 273 8.31 4.60 -2.13
C MET A 273 9.75 4.48 -2.61
N GLU A 274 10.23 3.25 -2.84
CA GLU A 274 11.55 2.99 -3.44
C GLU A 274 11.74 3.79 -4.74
N GLU A 275 10.73 3.75 -5.62
CA GLU A 275 10.71 4.50 -6.89
C GLU A 275 10.77 6.02 -6.67
N ARG A 276 10.21 6.53 -5.57
CA ARG A 276 10.18 7.97 -5.30
C ARG A 276 11.52 8.50 -4.82
N VAL A 277 12.31 7.67 -4.13
CA VAL A 277 13.58 8.06 -3.52
C VAL A 277 14.79 7.63 -4.36
N ALA A 278 14.68 6.47 -5.00
CA ALA A 278 15.74 5.75 -5.70
C ALA A 278 15.36 5.36 -7.13
N ASP A 279 14.55 6.18 -7.82
CA ASP A 279 14.08 6.07 -9.21
C ASP A 279 15.01 5.25 -10.12
N GLY A 280 16.25 5.71 -10.39
CA GLY A 280 17.18 5.01 -11.29
C GLY A 280 17.84 3.72 -10.78
N VAL A 281 17.33 3.09 -9.72
CA VAL A 281 17.79 1.76 -9.25
C VAL A 281 16.92 0.63 -9.79
N ASP A 282 15.63 0.87 -10.03
CA ASP A 282 14.70 -0.08 -10.65
C ASP A 282 14.49 -1.41 -9.90
N ASP A 283 14.84 -1.50 -8.62
CA ASP A 283 14.80 -2.76 -7.84
C ASP A 283 13.40 -3.37 -7.78
N ASN A 284 12.37 -2.55 -7.55
CA ASN A 284 10.97 -2.95 -7.50
C ASN A 284 10.44 -3.64 -8.77
N ARG A 285 11.16 -3.56 -9.90
CA ARG A 285 10.76 -4.16 -11.17
C ARG A 285 10.85 -5.68 -11.13
N GLN A 286 11.68 -6.24 -10.25
CA GLN A 286 11.77 -7.69 -10.04
C GLN A 286 10.41 -8.30 -9.63
N TYR A 287 9.55 -7.52 -8.96
CA TYR A 287 8.23 -7.97 -8.48
C TYR A 287 7.13 -7.91 -9.56
N LEU A 288 7.40 -7.37 -10.75
CA LEU A 288 6.37 -7.15 -11.77
C LEU A 288 5.75 -8.46 -12.29
N SER A 289 6.46 -9.58 -12.20
CA SER A 289 5.97 -10.91 -12.59
C SER A 289 4.79 -11.39 -11.72
N ALA A 290 4.74 -10.98 -10.45
CA ALA A 290 3.66 -11.28 -9.50
C ALA A 290 2.56 -10.20 -9.49
N SER A 291 2.82 -9.02 -10.05
CA SER A 291 1.88 -7.90 -10.08
C SER A 291 0.67 -8.10 -10.99
N GLN A 292 -0.37 -7.28 -10.82
CA GLN A 292 -1.48 -7.17 -11.78
C GLN A 292 -1.09 -6.65 -13.18
N VAL A 293 0.15 -6.20 -13.39
CA VAL A 293 0.67 -5.91 -14.74
C VAL A 293 0.86 -7.21 -15.53
N LYS A 294 1.36 -8.28 -14.88
CA LYS A 294 1.51 -9.60 -15.51
C LYS A 294 0.31 -10.51 -15.25
N GLN A 295 -0.24 -10.46 -14.04
CA GLN A 295 -1.29 -11.34 -13.54
C GLN A 295 -2.58 -10.56 -13.21
N PRO A 296 -3.30 -10.02 -14.22
CA PRO A 296 -4.54 -9.28 -13.98
C PRO A 296 -5.65 -10.14 -13.33
N ALA A 297 -5.47 -11.47 -13.34
CA ALA A 297 -6.32 -12.47 -12.71
C ALA A 297 -6.42 -12.38 -11.20
N SER A 298 -5.33 -11.91 -10.57
CA SER A 298 -5.12 -11.98 -9.13
C SER A 298 -5.78 -10.78 -8.48
N SER A 299 -6.30 -10.97 -7.26
CA SER A 299 -6.88 -9.87 -6.48
C SER A 299 -5.78 -8.86 -6.14
N LEU A 300 -6.07 -7.57 -6.23
CA LEU A 300 -5.13 -6.49 -5.93
C LEU A 300 -4.58 -6.55 -4.50
N ASP A 301 -5.45 -6.87 -3.55
CA ASP A 301 -5.22 -6.77 -2.11
C ASP A 301 -4.80 -8.08 -1.45
N VAL A 302 -4.29 -9.02 -2.26
CA VAL A 302 -3.77 -10.29 -1.74
C VAL A 302 -2.39 -10.07 -1.12
N PHE A 303 -2.23 -10.54 0.11
CA PHE A 303 -0.92 -10.75 0.72
C PHE A 303 -0.54 -12.23 0.62
N GLN A 304 0.67 -12.51 0.14
CA GLN A 304 1.22 -13.85 0.03
C GLN A 304 2.46 -13.93 0.91
N PRO A 305 2.41 -14.63 2.07
CA PRO A 305 3.52 -14.64 3.03
C PRO A 305 4.89 -15.03 2.45
N SER A 306 4.90 -15.89 1.42
CA SER A 306 6.12 -16.31 0.70
C SER A 306 6.11 -15.87 -0.77
N GLY A 307 5.20 -14.96 -1.16
CA GLY A 307 5.02 -14.52 -2.54
C GLY A 307 5.26 -13.03 -2.72
N PHE A 308 5.27 -12.56 -3.97
CA PHE A 308 5.62 -11.18 -4.31
C PHE A 308 4.44 -10.28 -4.71
N ALA A 309 3.20 -10.75 -4.59
CA ALA A 309 2.03 -10.02 -5.09
C ALA A 309 1.87 -8.65 -4.41
N GLN A 310 2.09 -8.58 -3.10
CA GLN A 310 2.01 -7.34 -2.32
C GLN A 310 3.06 -6.31 -2.76
N TYR A 311 4.30 -6.73 -3.02
CA TYR A 311 5.32 -5.84 -3.56
C TYR A 311 4.98 -5.41 -4.99
N GLY A 312 4.70 -6.37 -5.88
CA GLY A 312 4.47 -6.10 -7.31
C GLY A 312 3.29 -5.18 -7.61
N ASN A 313 2.28 -5.14 -6.73
CA ASN A 313 1.13 -4.26 -6.89
C ASN A 313 1.42 -2.78 -6.60
N TRP A 314 2.69 -2.41 -6.33
CA TRP A 314 3.16 -1.02 -6.33
C TRP A 314 2.76 -0.25 -7.59
N THR A 315 2.63 -0.95 -8.71
CA THR A 315 2.22 -0.41 -10.02
C THR A 315 0.85 0.27 -10.03
N LEU A 316 -0.06 -0.10 -9.11
CA LEU A 316 -1.30 0.64 -8.93
C LEU A 316 -1.03 2.07 -8.44
N TRP A 317 -0.14 2.23 -7.46
CA TRP A 317 0.21 3.53 -6.91
C TRP A 317 0.92 4.39 -7.94
N GLU A 318 1.74 3.78 -8.80
CA GLU A 318 2.31 4.47 -9.96
C GLU A 318 1.23 4.95 -10.93
N TYR A 319 0.26 4.10 -11.27
CA TYR A 319 -0.88 4.50 -12.08
C TYR A 319 -1.68 5.67 -11.48
N LEU A 320 -1.99 5.59 -10.18
CA LEU A 320 -2.75 6.61 -9.48
C LEU A 320 -1.96 7.91 -9.32
N GLY A 321 -0.65 7.81 -9.05
CA GLY A 321 0.27 8.95 -8.95
C GLY A 321 0.33 9.72 -10.26
N ARG A 322 0.47 9.01 -11.39
CA ARG A 322 0.43 9.64 -12.73
C ARG A 322 -0.91 10.28 -13.05
N ARG A 323 -2.01 9.70 -12.56
CA ARG A 323 -3.36 10.16 -12.89
C ARG A 323 -3.86 11.28 -12.00
N PHE A 324 -3.48 11.30 -10.73
CA PHE A 324 -4.07 12.18 -9.71
C PHE A 324 -3.01 12.92 -8.86
N GLY A 325 -1.73 12.74 -9.18
CA GLY A 325 -0.60 13.21 -8.38
C GLY A 325 -0.23 12.24 -7.25
N ASN A 326 1.06 12.16 -6.94
CA ASN A 326 1.63 11.26 -5.92
C ASN A 326 1.00 11.44 -4.53
N GLY A 327 0.44 12.61 -4.22
CA GLY A 327 -0.29 12.86 -2.98
C GLY A 327 -1.55 12.00 -2.79
N ILE A 328 -1.98 11.24 -3.79
CA ILE A 328 -3.07 10.25 -3.64
C ILE A 328 -2.72 9.16 -2.62
N VAL A 329 -1.47 8.71 -2.56
CA VAL A 329 -1.04 7.64 -1.64
C VAL A 329 -1.15 8.11 -0.19
N LYS A 330 -0.62 9.30 0.12
CA LYS A 330 -0.84 9.98 1.41
C LYS A 330 -2.32 10.20 1.74
N LYS A 331 -3.18 10.48 0.75
CA LYS A 331 -4.63 10.59 0.98
C LYS A 331 -5.29 9.25 1.34
N VAL A 332 -4.77 8.13 0.84
CA VAL A 332 -5.18 6.79 1.29
C VAL A 332 -4.75 6.59 2.74
N TRP A 333 -3.47 6.81 3.05
CA TRP A 333 -2.94 6.66 4.41
C TRP A 333 -3.63 7.56 5.44
N ASN A 334 -3.96 8.82 5.11
CA ASN A 334 -4.76 9.69 6.00
C ASN A 334 -6.17 9.16 6.27
N LYS A 335 -6.73 8.32 5.39
CA LYS A 335 -8.05 7.69 5.58
C LYS A 335 -7.95 6.36 6.31
N ALA A 336 -6.86 5.63 6.07
CA ALA A 336 -6.53 4.38 6.73
C ALA A 336 -6.14 4.60 8.20
N GLY A 337 -5.41 5.68 8.48
CA GLY A 337 -4.79 5.90 9.78
C GLY A 337 -5.76 5.86 10.97
N ALA A 338 -5.18 5.51 12.11
CA ALA A 338 -5.78 5.41 13.43
C ALA A 338 -5.27 6.51 14.40
N PHE A 339 -4.61 7.55 13.88
CA PHE A 339 -4.22 8.72 14.67
C PHE A 339 -5.43 9.60 15.01
N LYS A 340 -5.28 10.50 15.99
CA LYS A 340 -6.37 11.38 16.44
C LYS A 340 -7.04 12.12 15.26
N GLY A 341 -8.35 11.93 15.11
CA GLY A 341 -9.16 12.53 14.04
C GLY A 341 -9.12 11.80 12.68
N ALA A 342 -8.38 10.69 12.58
CA ALA A 342 -8.34 9.90 11.36
C ALA A 342 -9.52 8.92 11.27
N PRO A 343 -9.96 8.53 10.06
CA PRO A 343 -11.18 7.71 9.89
C PRO A 343 -11.03 6.22 10.20
N ASN A 344 -9.82 5.70 10.39
CA ASN A 344 -9.54 4.29 10.67
C ASN A 344 -10.23 3.31 9.69
N MET A 345 -10.06 3.54 8.38
CA MET A 345 -10.66 2.72 7.33
C MET A 345 -9.69 1.68 6.79
N TYR A 346 -10.06 0.40 6.82
CA TYR A 346 -9.28 -0.63 6.12
C TYR A 346 -8.94 -0.26 4.66
N SER A 347 -7.79 -0.74 4.20
CA SER A 347 -7.09 -0.32 2.98
C SER A 347 -7.97 -0.05 1.75
N THR A 348 -8.81 -1.00 1.31
CA THR A 348 -9.61 -0.85 0.09
C THR A 348 -10.79 0.12 0.24
N LYS A 349 -11.31 0.30 1.46
CA LYS A 349 -12.29 1.37 1.78
C LYS A 349 -11.61 2.74 1.76
N ALA A 350 -10.41 2.85 2.34
CA ALA A 350 -9.60 4.06 2.29
C ALA A 350 -9.25 4.47 0.85
N LEU A 351 -8.77 3.52 0.04
CA LEU A 351 -8.44 3.70 -1.38
C LEU A 351 -9.65 4.20 -2.18
N ARG A 352 -10.80 3.53 -2.04
CA ARG A 352 -12.05 3.92 -2.70
C ARG A 352 -12.47 5.34 -2.33
N LYS A 353 -12.39 5.69 -1.04
CA LYS A 353 -12.76 7.03 -0.54
C LYS A 353 -11.75 8.10 -0.94
N ALA A 354 -10.46 7.78 -1.09
CA ALA A 354 -9.43 8.72 -1.56
C ALA A 354 -9.61 9.08 -3.04
N ILE A 355 -9.99 8.10 -3.87
CA ILE A 355 -10.36 8.34 -5.27
C ILE A 355 -11.68 9.12 -5.35
N GLY A 356 -12.66 8.79 -4.52
CA GLY A 356 -13.96 9.46 -4.49
C GLY A 356 -14.68 9.34 -5.85
N GLY A 357 -15.25 10.43 -6.35
CA GLY A 357 -15.88 10.49 -7.67
C GLY A 357 -14.91 10.70 -8.85
N LYS A 358 -13.61 10.94 -8.59
CA LYS A 358 -12.64 11.28 -9.65
C LYS A 358 -12.50 10.14 -10.65
N GLY A 359 -12.36 10.50 -11.92
CA GLY A 359 -12.23 9.50 -13.00
C GLY A 359 -13.43 8.56 -13.17
N GLY A 360 -14.62 8.96 -12.68
CA GLY A 360 -15.83 8.13 -12.68
C GLY A 360 -15.91 7.15 -11.51
N GLY A 361 -15.11 7.37 -10.46
CA GLY A 361 -15.07 6.55 -9.25
C GLY A 361 -14.16 5.33 -9.34
N PHE A 362 -13.97 4.66 -8.20
CA PHE A 362 -13.01 3.57 -8.04
C PHE A 362 -13.14 2.47 -9.11
N ALA A 363 -14.35 1.99 -9.39
CA ALA A 363 -14.55 0.91 -10.36
C ALA A 363 -14.10 1.29 -11.78
N SER A 364 -14.38 2.54 -12.21
CA SER A 364 -13.93 3.09 -13.49
C SER A 364 -12.40 3.23 -13.54
N VAL A 365 -11.80 3.75 -12.46
CA VAL A 365 -10.35 3.91 -12.34
C VAL A 365 -9.64 2.56 -12.35
N PHE A 366 -10.14 1.58 -11.60
CA PHE A 366 -9.57 0.24 -11.53
C PHE A 366 -9.63 -0.50 -12.88
N ALA A 367 -10.76 -0.43 -13.59
CA ALA A 367 -10.85 -0.99 -14.95
C ALA A 367 -9.89 -0.30 -15.94
N ALA A 368 -9.69 1.01 -15.80
CA ALA A 368 -8.74 1.76 -16.62
C ALA A 368 -7.28 1.42 -16.29
N TYR A 369 -6.93 1.20 -15.01
CA TYR A 369 -5.63 0.67 -14.58
C TYR A 369 -5.35 -0.69 -15.23
N ALA A 370 -6.26 -1.65 -15.05
CA ALA A 370 -6.13 -2.98 -15.63
C ALA A 370 -6.00 -2.95 -17.17
N ALA A 371 -6.72 -2.05 -17.85
CA ALA A 371 -6.61 -1.87 -19.29
C ALA A 371 -5.26 -1.27 -19.71
N SER A 372 -4.73 -0.32 -18.93
CA SER A 372 -3.43 0.33 -19.17
C SER A 372 -2.28 -0.68 -19.10
N ASN A 373 -2.41 -1.68 -18.22
CA ASN A 373 -1.45 -2.77 -18.09
C ASN A 373 -1.34 -3.67 -19.33
N THR A 374 -2.27 -3.58 -20.29
CA THR A 374 -2.12 -4.27 -21.59
C THR A 374 -1.11 -3.61 -22.52
N SER A 375 -0.64 -2.39 -22.20
CA SER A 375 0.45 -1.70 -22.91
C SER A 375 1.15 -0.66 -22.02
N PRO A 376 1.91 -1.11 -21.00
CA PRO A 376 2.54 -0.26 -20.00
C PRO A 376 3.44 0.83 -20.59
N ALA A 377 4.21 0.52 -21.65
CA ALA A 377 5.08 1.48 -22.36
C ALA A 377 4.40 2.78 -22.80
N ARG A 378 3.06 2.81 -22.88
CA ARG A 378 2.29 4.01 -23.21
C ARG A 378 1.84 4.79 -21.97
N TYR A 379 1.66 4.11 -20.85
CA TYR A 379 0.98 4.66 -19.67
C TYR A 379 1.94 4.98 -18.53
N TYR A 380 3.12 4.37 -18.49
CA TYR A 380 4.14 4.57 -17.49
C TYR A 380 5.46 4.98 -18.16
N PRO A 381 6.25 5.91 -17.59
CA PRO A 381 7.51 6.36 -18.19
C PRO A 381 8.45 5.19 -18.48
N GLU A 382 8.51 4.27 -17.51
CA GLU A 382 9.37 3.10 -17.55
C GLU A 382 8.66 1.85 -18.09
N GLY A 383 7.41 1.99 -18.51
CA GLY A 383 6.57 0.86 -18.89
C GLY A 383 7.08 0.09 -20.11
N ALA A 384 8.11 0.59 -20.81
CA ALA A 384 8.80 -0.14 -21.86
C ALA A 384 9.58 -1.34 -21.31
N ALA A 385 10.12 -1.24 -20.09
CA ALA A 385 10.82 -2.31 -19.39
C ALA A 385 9.88 -3.28 -18.66
N TRP A 386 8.58 -2.99 -18.61
CA TRP A 386 7.61 -3.78 -17.86
C TRP A 386 7.01 -4.92 -18.69
N PRO A 387 6.59 -6.05 -18.07
CA PRO A 387 5.77 -7.05 -18.73
C PRO A 387 4.42 -6.45 -19.15
N LYS A 388 3.62 -7.19 -19.93
CA LYS A 388 2.29 -6.73 -20.37
C LYS A 388 1.21 -7.73 -19.97
N ALA A 389 0.04 -7.22 -19.60
CA ALA A 389 -1.08 -8.05 -19.19
C ALA A 389 -1.56 -8.95 -20.35
N GLY A 390 -1.76 -10.22 -20.03
CA GLY A 390 -2.27 -11.23 -20.95
C GLY A 390 -3.73 -11.02 -21.34
N PHE A 391 -4.19 -11.80 -22.32
CA PHE A 391 -5.56 -11.80 -22.82
C PHE A 391 -6.17 -13.19 -22.64
N SER A 392 -7.35 -13.26 -22.05
CA SER A 392 -8.09 -14.52 -21.87
C SER A 392 -8.67 -15.05 -23.18
N LYS A 393 -8.92 -14.16 -24.14
CA LYS A 393 -9.29 -14.52 -25.51
C LYS A 393 -8.79 -13.46 -26.48
N ARG A 394 -8.30 -13.90 -27.63
CA ARG A 394 -8.04 -13.05 -28.80
C ARG A 394 -8.84 -13.59 -29.97
N VAL A 395 -9.52 -12.73 -30.69
CA VAL A 395 -10.34 -13.11 -31.84
C VAL A 395 -10.16 -12.13 -32.99
N THR A 396 -10.11 -12.66 -34.20
CA THR A 396 -10.18 -11.89 -35.44
C THR A 396 -11.59 -12.06 -36.02
N LEU A 397 -12.28 -10.97 -36.32
CA LEU A 397 -13.61 -11.01 -36.95
C LEU A 397 -13.48 -10.66 -38.43
N SER A 398 -14.13 -11.44 -39.29
CA SER A 398 -14.16 -11.29 -40.74
C SER A 398 -15.59 -11.15 -41.27
N LYS A 399 -15.77 -11.02 -42.59
CA LYS A 399 -17.10 -11.05 -43.21
C LYS A 399 -17.82 -12.39 -43.00
N SER A 400 -17.09 -13.51 -42.97
CA SER A 400 -17.63 -14.86 -42.76
C SER A 400 -17.81 -15.20 -41.28
N ALA A 401 -16.97 -14.67 -40.39
CA ALA A 401 -17.02 -14.89 -38.95
C ALA A 401 -17.19 -13.56 -38.18
N ARG A 402 -18.39 -12.98 -38.24
CA ARG A 402 -18.66 -11.62 -37.70
C ARG A 402 -18.88 -11.57 -36.19
N LYS A 403 -19.09 -12.70 -35.52
CA LYS A 403 -19.54 -12.77 -34.13
C LYS A 403 -18.58 -13.61 -33.31
N SER A 404 -18.38 -13.24 -32.05
CA SER A 404 -17.72 -14.08 -31.06
C SER A 404 -18.28 -13.78 -29.67
N SER A 405 -18.33 -14.79 -28.82
CA SER A 405 -18.65 -14.64 -27.41
C SER A 405 -17.58 -15.28 -26.53
N THR A 406 -17.50 -14.86 -25.29
CA THR A 406 -16.68 -15.46 -24.26
C THR A 406 -17.26 -15.18 -22.89
N THR A 407 -17.11 -16.13 -22.00
CA THR A 407 -17.48 -16.02 -20.60
C THR A 407 -16.22 -16.25 -19.79
N VAL A 408 -15.99 -15.38 -18.81
CA VAL A 408 -14.86 -15.48 -17.89
C VAL A 408 -15.36 -15.33 -16.46
N ARG A 409 -14.60 -15.86 -15.50
CA ARG A 409 -14.83 -15.58 -14.08
C ARG A 409 -13.69 -14.74 -13.52
N ILE A 410 -14.06 -13.77 -12.68
CA ILE A 410 -13.16 -12.72 -12.19
C ILE A 410 -13.34 -12.60 -10.67
N ASN A 411 -12.23 -12.79 -9.96
CA ASN A 411 -12.16 -12.55 -8.52
C ASN A 411 -12.40 -11.08 -8.18
N HIS A 412 -12.72 -10.78 -6.92
CA HIS A 412 -12.75 -9.40 -6.46
C HIS A 412 -11.39 -8.73 -6.73
N LEU A 413 -11.43 -7.42 -6.98
CA LEU A 413 -10.26 -6.61 -7.32
C LEU A 413 -9.34 -7.24 -8.36
N ALA A 414 -9.92 -7.88 -9.38
CA ALA A 414 -9.19 -8.50 -10.48
C ALA A 414 -9.84 -8.16 -11.84
N ALA A 415 -9.17 -8.54 -12.92
CA ALA A 415 -9.56 -8.24 -14.29
C ALA A 415 -9.23 -9.34 -15.31
N ARG A 416 -9.90 -9.27 -16.46
CA ARG A 416 -9.66 -10.12 -17.63
C ARG A 416 -9.70 -9.26 -18.89
N ASN A 417 -8.83 -9.56 -19.85
CA ASN A 417 -8.72 -8.80 -21.10
C ASN A 417 -9.11 -9.66 -22.30
N ILE A 418 -9.96 -9.12 -23.17
CA ILE A 418 -10.36 -9.72 -24.45
C ILE A 418 -9.84 -8.85 -25.59
N GLY A 419 -9.19 -9.46 -26.57
CA GLY A 419 -8.62 -8.79 -27.74
C GLY A 419 -9.45 -9.09 -28.98
N VAL A 420 -9.80 -8.07 -29.75
CA VAL A 420 -10.60 -8.21 -30.97
C VAL A 420 -9.91 -7.46 -32.11
N LYS A 421 -9.66 -8.12 -33.24
CA LYS A 421 -9.04 -7.51 -34.42
C LYS A 421 -9.95 -7.62 -35.66
N PRO A 422 -10.04 -6.58 -36.50
CA PRO A 422 -10.72 -6.71 -37.78
C PRO A 422 -9.82 -7.45 -38.78
N ALA A 423 -10.36 -8.44 -39.49
CA ALA A 423 -9.69 -9.04 -40.65
C ALA A 423 -9.61 -8.03 -41.80
N SER A 424 -8.70 -8.27 -42.75
CA SER A 424 -8.45 -7.40 -43.91
C SER A 424 -9.71 -7.14 -44.74
N ASP A 425 -10.64 -8.10 -44.82
CA ASP A 425 -11.90 -7.98 -45.53
C ASP A 425 -12.90 -6.98 -44.89
N LEU A 426 -12.67 -6.54 -43.65
CA LEU A 426 -13.43 -5.48 -42.98
C LEU A 426 -12.89 -4.06 -43.30
N ALA A 427 -12.43 -3.82 -44.52
CA ALA A 427 -11.76 -2.58 -44.92
C ALA A 427 -12.67 -1.34 -45.08
N GLY A 428 -13.98 -1.54 -45.26
CA GLY A 428 -14.95 -0.44 -45.46
C GLY A 428 -15.11 0.48 -44.25
N LYS A 429 -15.22 1.81 -44.47
CA LYS A 429 -15.34 2.83 -43.41
C LYS A 429 -16.56 2.63 -42.49
N LYS A 430 -17.61 1.96 -42.99
CA LYS A 430 -18.87 1.66 -42.30
C LYS A 430 -18.77 0.53 -41.27
N TRP A 431 -17.67 -0.25 -41.24
CA TRP A 431 -17.52 -1.33 -40.27
C TRP A 431 -17.34 -0.83 -38.83
N LYS A 432 -18.20 -1.34 -37.95
CA LYS A 432 -18.24 -1.06 -36.51
C LYS A 432 -18.22 -2.37 -35.73
N LEU A 433 -17.72 -2.30 -34.50
CA LEU A 433 -17.80 -3.36 -33.52
C LEU A 433 -18.84 -3.01 -32.48
N ARG A 434 -19.88 -3.84 -32.35
CA ARG A 434 -20.78 -3.82 -31.21
C ARG A 434 -20.19 -4.73 -30.13
N ILE A 435 -20.06 -4.19 -28.94
CA ILE A 435 -19.63 -4.89 -27.72
C ILE A 435 -20.84 -4.90 -26.80
N THR A 436 -21.30 -6.09 -26.42
CA THR A 436 -22.35 -6.30 -25.43
C THR A 436 -21.75 -7.07 -24.26
N VAL A 437 -22.04 -6.63 -23.04
CA VAL A 437 -21.53 -7.23 -21.81
C VAL A 437 -22.69 -7.57 -20.89
N ASN A 438 -22.67 -8.78 -20.35
CA ASN A 438 -23.46 -9.19 -19.20
C ASN A 438 -22.48 -9.40 -18.04
N ALA A 439 -22.39 -8.40 -17.17
CA ALA A 439 -21.59 -8.45 -15.95
C ALA A 439 -22.50 -8.84 -14.76
N PRO A 440 -21.91 -9.08 -13.57
CA PRO A 440 -22.69 -9.23 -12.35
C PRO A 440 -23.48 -7.95 -12.01
N ASN A 441 -24.31 -8.02 -10.97
CA ASN A 441 -25.08 -6.86 -10.53
C ASN A 441 -24.18 -5.69 -10.07
N ARG A 442 -24.74 -4.48 -10.08
CA ARG A 442 -24.01 -3.25 -9.68
C ARG A 442 -23.42 -3.34 -8.27
N SER A 443 -23.99 -4.15 -7.37
CA SER A 443 -23.49 -4.27 -5.99
C SER A 443 -22.09 -4.87 -5.91
N SER A 444 -21.66 -5.66 -6.90
CA SER A 444 -20.29 -6.16 -6.99
C SER A 444 -19.34 -5.21 -7.75
N SER A 445 -19.77 -3.97 -8.01
CA SER A 445 -18.97 -2.93 -8.69
C SER A 445 -18.28 -3.40 -9.99
N PRO A 446 -19.01 -4.04 -10.93
CA PRO A 446 -18.44 -4.39 -12.23
C PRO A 446 -18.10 -3.13 -13.03
N ALA A 447 -17.01 -3.18 -13.79
CA ALA A 447 -16.62 -2.11 -14.70
C ALA A 447 -16.01 -2.65 -15.99
N VAL A 448 -16.20 -1.91 -17.08
CA VAL A 448 -15.70 -2.28 -18.41
C VAL A 448 -15.00 -1.10 -19.06
N HIS A 449 -13.74 -1.31 -19.44
CA HIS A 449 -12.94 -0.34 -20.15
C HIS A 449 -12.58 -0.87 -21.55
N VAL A 450 -12.62 -0.01 -22.56
CA VAL A 450 -12.36 -0.36 -23.95
C VAL A 450 -11.29 0.56 -24.51
N LEU A 451 -10.24 -0.05 -25.06
CA LEU A 451 -9.18 0.64 -25.81
C LEU A 451 -9.32 0.29 -27.28
N VAL A 452 -9.52 1.30 -28.13
CA VAL A 452 -9.51 1.14 -29.59
C VAL A 452 -8.18 1.68 -30.11
N ARG A 453 -7.35 0.79 -30.63
CA ARG A 453 -6.02 1.08 -31.15
C ARG A 453 -6.13 1.36 -32.64
N ASN A 454 -5.63 2.51 -33.09
CA ASN A 454 -5.54 2.80 -34.51
C ASN A 454 -4.18 2.31 -35.08
N LYS A 455 -4.07 2.25 -36.41
CA LYS A 455 -2.82 1.89 -37.10
C LYS A 455 -1.75 3.01 -37.05
N LYS A 456 -2.16 4.26 -36.84
CA LYS A 456 -1.28 5.44 -36.74
C LYS A 456 -0.78 5.71 -35.29
N GLY A 457 -0.88 4.73 -34.39
CA GLY A 457 -0.46 4.88 -32.98
C GLY A 457 -1.39 5.65 -32.03
N ALA A 458 -2.45 6.34 -32.47
CA ALA A 458 -3.42 7.00 -31.56
C ALA A 458 -4.49 6.03 -31.02
N TRP A 459 -4.86 6.19 -29.75
CA TRP A 459 -5.77 5.29 -29.04
C TRP A 459 -6.98 6.05 -28.52
N SER A 460 -8.16 5.48 -28.68
CA SER A 460 -9.37 6.00 -28.02
C SER A 460 -9.74 5.14 -26.81
N ARG A 461 -10.05 5.78 -25.70
CA ARG A 461 -10.48 5.17 -24.44
C ARG A 461 -11.98 5.35 -24.30
N LYS A 462 -12.71 4.28 -23.98
CA LYS A 462 -14.16 4.29 -23.79
C LYS A 462 -14.53 3.46 -22.57
N THR A 463 -15.54 3.91 -21.84
CA THR A 463 -16.20 3.12 -20.79
C THR A 463 -17.53 2.60 -21.33
N ILE A 464 -17.91 1.38 -20.96
CA ILE A 464 -19.27 0.86 -21.18
C ILE A 464 -20.04 1.05 -19.88
N SER A 465 -21.04 1.92 -19.89
CA SER A 465 -21.96 2.06 -18.77
C SER A 465 -22.80 0.78 -18.63
N LEU A 466 -22.92 0.28 -17.39
CA LEU A 466 -23.67 -0.92 -17.07
C LEU A 466 -24.97 -0.56 -16.33
N THR A 467 -26.06 -1.28 -16.62
CA THR A 467 -27.31 -1.18 -15.86
C THR A 467 -27.16 -1.77 -14.46
N LYS A 468 -28.19 -1.63 -13.61
CA LYS A 468 -28.21 -2.25 -12.27
C LYS A 468 -27.99 -3.77 -12.31
N LYS A 469 -28.48 -4.44 -13.37
CA LYS A 469 -28.33 -5.88 -13.60
C LYS A 469 -27.03 -6.26 -14.35
N GLY A 470 -26.13 -5.31 -14.60
CA GLY A 470 -24.82 -5.57 -15.21
C GLY A 470 -24.81 -5.62 -16.73
N TYR A 471 -25.93 -5.34 -17.41
CA TYR A 471 -25.98 -5.27 -18.87
C TYR A 471 -25.33 -3.98 -19.38
N GLY A 472 -24.52 -4.05 -20.43
CA GLY A 472 -24.01 -2.87 -21.11
C GLY A 472 -23.75 -3.09 -22.59
N LYS A 473 -23.78 -2.01 -23.37
CA LYS A 473 -23.54 -2.04 -24.82
C LYS A 473 -22.75 -0.82 -25.27
N LYS A 474 -21.80 -1.02 -26.18
CA LYS A 474 -21.05 0.06 -26.83
C LYS A 474 -20.75 -0.29 -28.29
N VAL A 475 -20.74 0.72 -29.15
CA VAL A 475 -20.31 0.59 -30.54
C VAL A 475 -19.03 1.41 -30.74
N VAL A 476 -18.03 0.81 -31.37
CA VAL A 476 -16.75 1.46 -31.70
C VAL A 476 -16.39 1.26 -33.17
N SER A 477 -15.50 2.11 -33.69
CA SER A 477 -14.95 1.94 -35.04
C SER A 477 -14.17 0.62 -35.14
N PHE A 478 -14.28 -0.06 -36.27
CA PHE A 478 -13.69 -1.40 -36.45
C PHE A 478 -13.36 -1.73 -37.91
N ASN A 479 -12.96 -0.72 -38.68
CA ASN A 479 -12.50 -0.97 -40.05
C ASN A 479 -11.01 -1.30 -40.07
N ALA A 480 -10.62 -2.28 -40.88
CA ALA A 480 -9.25 -2.79 -40.96
C ALA A 480 -8.23 -1.78 -41.52
N LYS A 481 -8.68 -0.73 -42.21
CA LYS A 481 -7.82 0.34 -42.72
C LYS A 481 -7.32 1.27 -41.60
N LYS A 482 -8.13 1.52 -40.57
CA LYS A 482 -7.79 2.47 -39.49
C LYS A 482 -7.55 1.81 -38.14
N VAL A 483 -8.19 0.69 -37.83
CA VAL A 483 -8.16 0.05 -36.50
C VAL A 483 -7.23 -1.15 -36.54
N SER A 484 -6.26 -1.19 -35.62
CA SER A 484 -5.31 -2.30 -35.44
C SER A 484 -5.81 -3.32 -34.40
N GLY A 485 -6.70 -2.91 -33.50
CA GLY A 485 -7.37 -3.81 -32.57
C GLY A 485 -8.19 -3.08 -31.51
N VAL A 486 -9.02 -3.84 -30.82
CA VAL A 486 -9.82 -3.40 -29.68
C VAL A 486 -9.49 -4.28 -28.48
N THR A 487 -9.15 -3.68 -27.35
CA THR A 487 -9.02 -4.35 -26.06
C THR A 487 -10.27 -4.07 -25.25
N ILE A 488 -10.90 -5.10 -24.71
CA ILE A 488 -12.03 -5.02 -23.79
C ILE A 488 -11.55 -5.57 -22.46
N THR A 489 -11.44 -4.71 -21.46
CA THR A 489 -11.05 -5.08 -20.10
C THR A 489 -12.29 -5.14 -19.23
N LEU A 490 -12.52 -6.31 -18.63
CA LEU A 490 -13.58 -6.58 -17.67
C LEU A 490 -12.95 -6.58 -16.28
N ALA A 491 -13.49 -5.80 -15.36
CA ALA A 491 -12.98 -5.71 -14.00
C ALA A 491 -14.11 -5.95 -13.00
N ASN A 492 -13.80 -6.75 -11.99
CA ASN A 492 -14.61 -6.87 -10.78
C ASN A 492 -13.94 -5.99 -9.72
N ALA A 493 -14.42 -4.75 -9.56
CA ALA A 493 -13.84 -3.79 -8.62
C ALA A 493 -14.49 -3.84 -7.22
N SER A 494 -15.09 -4.98 -6.86
CA SER A 494 -15.74 -5.11 -5.56
C SER A 494 -14.74 -4.95 -4.41
N THR A 495 -15.14 -4.18 -3.41
CA THR A 495 -14.43 -3.95 -2.15
C THR A 495 -15.31 -4.34 -0.96
N ARG A 496 -16.23 -5.29 -1.19
CA ARG A 496 -17.15 -5.79 -0.17
C ARG A 496 -16.57 -7.03 0.50
N PHE A 497 -16.39 -6.94 1.81
CA PHE A 497 -15.83 -8.01 2.63
C PHE A 497 -16.79 -8.40 3.75
N LYS A 498 -16.62 -9.60 4.29
CA LYS A 498 -16.91 -9.88 5.69
C LYS A 498 -15.56 -9.80 6.41
N CYS A 499 -15.30 -8.71 7.11
CA CYS A 499 -14.02 -8.48 7.80
C CYS A 499 -13.84 -9.46 8.98
N TYR A 500 -12.60 -9.57 9.46
CA TYR A 500 -12.23 -10.39 10.63
C TYR A 500 -12.63 -11.87 10.46
N LYS A 501 -12.01 -12.47 9.44
CA LYS A 501 -12.19 -13.89 9.07
C LYS A 501 -10.83 -14.59 8.90
N GLY A 502 -9.77 -14.05 9.48
CA GLY A 502 -8.41 -14.61 9.40
C GLY A 502 -7.83 -14.78 7.99
N THR A 503 -8.27 -14.02 6.99
CA THR A 503 -7.71 -14.13 5.61
C THR A 503 -6.55 -13.16 5.37
N ASN A 504 -5.81 -13.36 4.29
CA ASN A 504 -4.74 -12.46 3.82
C ASN A 504 -5.24 -11.35 2.85
N LEU A 505 -6.51 -10.97 2.94
CA LEU A 505 -7.11 -9.88 2.13
C LEU A 505 -7.36 -8.65 3.00
N SER A 506 -7.87 -7.57 2.40
CA SER A 506 -8.26 -6.38 3.15
C SER A 506 -9.16 -6.70 4.34
N CYS A 507 -8.98 -5.96 5.44
CA CYS A 507 -9.60 -6.15 6.74
C CYS A 507 -9.57 -7.58 7.28
N ARG A 508 -8.54 -8.35 6.91
CA ARG A 508 -8.42 -9.80 7.19
C ARG A 508 -9.67 -10.58 6.76
N GLY A 509 -10.35 -10.10 5.72
CA GLY A 509 -11.75 -10.40 5.46
C GLY A 509 -11.98 -11.42 4.34
N LYS A 510 -13.13 -12.09 4.36
CA LYS A 510 -13.60 -12.91 3.24
C LYS A 510 -14.32 -12.03 2.22
N ALA A 511 -13.77 -11.92 1.00
CA ALA A 511 -14.39 -11.16 -0.08
C ALA A 511 -15.78 -11.75 -0.46
N ARG A 512 -16.80 -10.90 -0.54
CA ARG A 512 -18.19 -11.31 -0.85
C ARG A 512 -18.41 -11.57 -2.34
N ASP A 513 -17.56 -11.01 -3.19
CA ASP A 513 -17.73 -11.03 -4.65
C ASP A 513 -16.59 -11.74 -5.38
N GLN A 514 -16.24 -12.92 -4.90
CA GLN A 514 -15.26 -13.77 -5.58
C GLN A 514 -15.83 -14.48 -6.80
N ASN A 515 -14.93 -14.82 -7.73
CA ASN A 515 -15.20 -15.69 -8.86
C ASN A 515 -16.50 -15.33 -9.63
N LYS A 516 -16.75 -14.04 -9.88
CA LYS A 516 -17.99 -13.56 -10.51
C LYS A 516 -17.92 -13.70 -12.03
N GLN A 517 -19.03 -14.09 -12.64
CA GLN A 517 -19.12 -14.36 -14.08
C GLN A 517 -19.34 -13.06 -14.88
N PHE A 518 -18.59 -12.92 -15.97
CA PHE A 518 -18.78 -11.88 -16.99
C PHE A 518 -18.87 -12.55 -18.35
N SER A 519 -19.86 -12.17 -19.15
CA SER A 519 -19.98 -12.61 -20.54
C SER A 519 -19.88 -11.41 -21.48
N VAL A 520 -19.08 -11.56 -22.54
CA VAL A 520 -18.91 -10.56 -23.58
C VAL A 520 -19.29 -11.17 -24.92
N LYS A 521 -20.12 -10.46 -25.67
CA LYS A 521 -20.43 -10.74 -27.07
C LYS A 521 -19.94 -9.58 -27.92
N VAL A 522 -19.20 -9.91 -28.97
CA VAL A 522 -18.73 -8.95 -29.95
C VAL A 522 -19.31 -9.27 -31.33
N THR A 523 -19.68 -8.24 -32.07
CA THR A 523 -20.28 -8.40 -33.40
C THR A 523 -19.80 -7.29 -34.33
N ALA A 524 -19.14 -7.67 -35.43
CA ALA A 524 -18.81 -6.78 -36.52
C ALA A 524 -20.03 -6.57 -37.43
N PHE A 525 -20.37 -5.31 -37.72
CA PHE A 525 -21.51 -4.96 -38.58
C PHE A 525 -21.23 -3.67 -39.36
N LYS A 526 -21.94 -3.45 -40.46
CA LYS A 526 -21.93 -2.16 -41.18
C LYS A 526 -23.02 -1.26 -40.57
N ARG A 527 -22.67 -0.02 -40.26
CA ARG A 527 -23.62 1.04 -39.91
C ARG A 527 -23.83 1.98 -41.09
#